data_AF-A0A6J3KCU0-F1
#
_entry.id   AF-A0A6J3KCU0-F1
#
_cell.length_a   1.000
_cell.length_b   1.000
_cell.length_c   1.000
_cell.angle_alpha   90.00
_cell.angle_beta   90.00
_cell.angle_gamma   90.00
#
_symmetry.space_group_name_H-M   'P 1'
#
loop_
_entity.id
_entity.type
_entity.pdbx_description
1 polymer ?
#
loop_
_entity_poly.entity_id
_entity_poly.type
_entity_poly.pdbx_seq_one_letter_code
_entity_poly.pdbx_strand_id
1 'polypeptide(L)'
;MKSLLVGICLLLTIAVIQADFIDTYLELSKVPTLKCAKTVGYTETDPRIIFDQEVKLGVDKASCLRSCILKSLNMLKDSKIDLEMINEFIKIVHNEEPEKIEPMKQNAVECLDKVKDMSDDCKMAYSFIQCYVDKY
;
A
#
# COMPACT_ATOMS: atom_id res chain seq x y z
N MET A 1 37.43 -19.00 -1.69
CA MET A 1 36.27 -18.71 -0.80
C MET A 1 36.36 -17.27 -0.29
N LYS A 2 36.01 -16.25 -1.08
CA LYS A 2 35.92 -14.86 -0.60
C LYS A 2 34.84 -14.00 -1.28
N SER A 3 34.00 -14.58 -2.15
CA SER A 3 33.08 -13.81 -3.00
C SER A 3 31.59 -14.07 -2.74
N LEU A 4 31.23 -14.82 -1.71
CA LEU A 4 29.83 -15.20 -1.42
C LEU A 4 29.16 -14.39 -0.30
N LEU A 5 29.90 -13.49 0.39
CA LEU A 5 29.37 -12.71 1.52
C LEU A 5 28.80 -11.33 1.13
N VAL A 6 29.04 -10.85 -0.09
CA VAL A 6 28.61 -9.50 -0.51
C VAL A 6 27.15 -9.46 -0.99
N GLY A 7 26.58 -10.60 -1.42
CA GLY A 7 25.20 -10.65 -1.94
C GLY A 7 24.10 -10.74 -0.86
N ILE A 8 24.43 -11.21 0.34
CA ILE A 8 23.42 -11.46 1.41
C ILE A 8 23.03 -10.17 2.13
N CYS A 9 23.94 -9.19 2.28
CA CYS A 9 23.60 -7.90 2.91
C CYS A 9 22.62 -7.05 2.09
N LEU A 10 22.70 -7.05 0.76
CA LEU A 10 21.91 -6.18 -0.11
C LEU A 10 20.42 -6.58 -0.18
N LEU A 11 20.09 -7.87 -0.07
CA LEU A 11 18.69 -8.32 -0.06
C LEU A 11 17.99 -8.04 1.27
N LEU A 12 18.73 -8.13 2.37
CA LEU A 12 18.20 -7.83 3.70
C LEU A 12 17.89 -6.35 3.87
N THR A 13 18.66 -5.44 3.27
CA THR A 13 18.41 -4.00 3.35
C THR A 13 17.10 -3.58 2.69
N ILE A 14 16.70 -4.21 1.58
CA ILE A 14 15.46 -3.88 0.86
C ILE A 14 14.24 -4.27 1.71
N ALA A 15 14.23 -5.49 2.27
CA ALA A 15 13.13 -5.96 3.10
C ALA A 15 12.94 -5.13 4.38
N VAL A 16 14.03 -4.62 4.97
CA VAL A 16 13.98 -3.74 6.15
C VAL A 16 13.38 -2.38 5.80
N ILE A 17 13.80 -1.77 4.68
CA ILE A 17 13.27 -0.46 4.23
C ILE A 17 11.76 -0.57 3.91
N GLN A 18 11.34 -1.65 3.25
CA GLN A 18 9.93 -1.86 2.92
C GLN A 18 9.05 -2.04 4.17
N ALA A 19 9.57 -2.69 5.21
CA ALA A 19 8.85 -2.85 6.47
C ALA A 19 8.61 -1.50 7.18
N ASP A 20 9.60 -0.61 7.17
CA ASP A 20 9.54 0.72 7.81
C ASP A 20 8.47 1.63 7.18
N PHE A 21 8.38 1.60 5.85
CA PHE A 21 7.30 2.30 5.12
C PHE A 21 5.93 1.74 5.43
N ILE A 22 5.77 0.41 5.41
CA ILE A 22 4.49 -0.24 5.70
C ILE A 22 4.03 0.14 7.11
N ASP A 23 4.94 0.17 8.09
CA ASP A 23 4.60 0.52 9.46
C ASP A 23 4.16 1.99 9.59
N THR A 24 4.87 2.93 8.96
CA THR A 24 4.46 4.35 8.88
C THR A 24 3.09 4.51 8.22
N TYR A 25 2.86 3.82 7.09
CA TYR A 25 1.57 3.78 6.42
C TYR A 25 0.45 3.26 7.33
N LEU A 26 0.68 2.15 8.03
CA LEU A 26 -0.29 1.51 8.90
C LEU A 26 -0.57 2.34 10.15
N GLU A 27 0.40 3.10 10.65
CA GLU A 27 0.19 4.06 11.72
C GLU A 27 -0.75 5.19 11.27
N LEU A 28 -0.45 5.83 10.14
CA LEU A 28 -1.24 6.94 9.59
C LEU A 28 -2.65 6.49 9.17
N SER A 29 -2.80 5.26 8.71
CA SER A 29 -4.07 4.68 8.26
C SER A 29 -4.74 3.79 9.31
N LYS A 30 -4.27 3.77 10.56
CA LYS A 30 -4.74 2.83 11.60
C LYS A 30 -6.24 2.88 11.82
N VAL A 31 -6.79 4.09 12.01
CA VAL A 31 -8.22 4.27 12.30
C VAL A 31 -9.09 3.81 11.11
N PRO A 32 -8.84 4.24 9.86
CA PRO A 32 -9.49 3.68 8.68
C PRO A 32 -9.34 2.16 8.56
N THR A 33 -8.14 1.63 8.78
CA THR A 33 -7.85 0.19 8.67
C THR A 33 -8.71 -0.62 9.62
N LEU A 34 -8.74 -0.27 10.91
CA LEU A 34 -9.54 -0.99 11.90
C LEU A 34 -11.05 -0.85 11.67
N LYS A 35 -11.50 0.32 11.21
CA LYS A 35 -12.91 0.52 10.85
C LYS A 35 -13.30 -0.38 9.67
N CYS A 36 -12.50 -0.38 8.61
CA CYS A 36 -12.77 -1.13 7.40
C CYS A 36 -12.61 -2.64 7.59
N ALA A 37 -11.61 -3.07 8.36
CA ALA A 37 -11.40 -4.48 8.73
C ALA A 37 -12.67 -5.11 9.32
N LYS A 38 -13.33 -4.41 10.24
CA LYS A 38 -14.61 -4.85 10.82
C LYS A 38 -15.71 -5.00 9.77
N THR A 39 -15.78 -4.09 8.79
CA THR A 39 -16.83 -4.13 7.75
C THR A 39 -16.68 -5.32 6.81
N VAL A 40 -15.47 -5.84 6.64
CA VAL A 40 -15.18 -6.98 5.76
C VAL A 40 -14.96 -8.29 6.53
N GLY A 41 -15.18 -8.28 7.85
CA GLY A 41 -15.22 -9.49 8.68
C GLY A 41 -13.91 -9.90 9.37
N TYR A 42 -12.85 -9.08 9.31
CA TYR A 42 -11.65 -9.32 10.11
C TYR A 42 -11.95 -9.14 11.60
N THR A 43 -11.29 -9.98 12.43
CA THR A 43 -11.45 -9.98 13.89
C THR A 43 -10.22 -9.43 14.61
N GLU A 44 -9.11 -9.40 13.89
CA GLU A 44 -7.82 -8.90 14.28
C GLU A 44 -7.90 -7.39 14.53
N THR A 45 -7.13 -6.92 15.49
CA THR A 45 -7.04 -5.49 15.85
C THR A 45 -5.66 -4.92 15.59
N ASP A 46 -4.75 -5.73 15.06
CA ASP A 46 -3.41 -5.33 14.67
C ASP A 46 -3.39 -5.02 13.16
N PRO A 47 -3.14 -3.76 12.75
CA PRO A 47 -3.08 -3.37 11.35
C PRO A 47 -2.07 -4.17 10.52
N ARG A 48 -0.95 -4.60 11.11
CA ARG A 48 0.08 -5.36 10.40
C ARG A 48 -0.38 -6.77 10.10
N ILE A 49 -1.01 -7.43 11.07
CA ILE A 49 -1.59 -8.77 10.87
C ILE A 49 -2.67 -8.71 9.79
N ILE A 50 -3.54 -7.72 9.83
CA ILE A 50 -4.59 -7.51 8.83
C ILE A 50 -3.97 -7.29 7.43
N PHE A 51 -2.95 -6.44 7.32
CA PHE A 51 -2.27 -6.17 6.07
C PHE A 51 -1.64 -7.44 5.48
N ASP A 52 -0.91 -8.20 6.29
CA ASP A 52 -0.25 -9.43 5.86
C ASP A 52 -1.25 -10.52 5.46
N GLN A 53 -2.42 -10.60 6.12
CA GLN A 53 -3.51 -11.48 5.72
C GLN A 53 -4.07 -11.07 4.36
N GLU A 54 -4.32 -9.78 4.15
CA GLU A 54 -4.85 -9.26 2.88
C GLU A 54 -3.89 -9.54 1.72
N VAL A 55 -2.59 -9.32 1.90
CA VAL A 55 -1.55 -9.63 0.88
C VAL A 55 -1.60 -11.10 0.45
N LYS A 56 -1.89 -12.03 1.38
CA LYS A 56 -1.95 -13.47 1.09
C LYS A 56 -3.19 -13.88 0.29
N LEU A 57 -4.26 -13.06 0.29
CA LEU A 57 -5.47 -13.37 -0.46
C LEU A 57 -5.23 -13.31 -1.97
N GLY A 58 -4.45 -12.32 -2.43
CA GLY A 58 -4.29 -12.02 -3.85
C GLY A 58 -5.51 -11.28 -4.43
N VAL A 59 -5.33 -10.73 -5.63
CA VAL A 59 -6.34 -9.89 -6.30
C VAL A 59 -7.67 -10.61 -6.52
N ASP A 60 -7.65 -11.91 -6.82
CA ASP A 60 -8.87 -12.67 -7.09
C ASP A 60 -9.74 -12.90 -5.85
N LYS A 61 -9.15 -12.75 -4.66
CA LYS A 61 -9.83 -12.90 -3.37
C LYS A 61 -9.82 -11.60 -2.55
N ALA A 62 -9.59 -10.46 -3.19
CA ALA A 62 -9.53 -9.16 -2.51
C ALA A 62 -10.78 -8.92 -1.64
N SER A 63 -10.59 -8.62 -0.36
CA SER A 63 -11.69 -8.55 0.63
C SER A 63 -12.47 -7.22 0.59
N CYS A 64 -12.11 -6.32 -0.33
CA CYS A 64 -12.53 -4.91 -0.36
C CYS A 64 -11.95 -4.03 0.75
N LEU A 65 -11.09 -4.55 1.64
CA LEU A 65 -10.47 -3.77 2.72
C LEU A 65 -9.75 -2.53 2.19
N ARG A 66 -8.85 -2.70 1.21
CA ARG A 66 -8.07 -1.60 0.62
C ARG A 66 -8.96 -0.56 -0.05
N SER A 67 -10.05 -0.98 -0.70
CA SER A 67 -11.04 -0.07 -1.28
C SER A 67 -11.73 0.78 -0.22
N CYS A 68 -12.14 0.16 0.90
CA CYS A 68 -12.73 0.88 2.03
C CYS A 68 -11.76 1.89 2.65
N ILE A 69 -10.48 1.54 2.80
CA ILE A 69 -9.46 2.44 3.35
C ILE A 69 -9.27 3.64 2.42
N LEU A 70 -9.10 3.42 1.11
CA LEU A 70 -8.95 4.51 0.14
C LEU A 70 -10.18 5.43 0.12
N LYS A 71 -11.39 4.87 0.18
CA LYS A 71 -12.63 5.65 0.30
C LYS A 71 -12.66 6.48 1.59
N SER A 72 -12.23 5.90 2.71
CA SER A 72 -12.19 6.58 4.01
C SER A 72 -11.17 7.72 4.06
N LEU A 73 -10.13 7.65 3.24
CA LEU A 73 -9.11 8.68 3.07
C LEU A 73 -9.41 9.65 1.92
N ASN A 74 -10.59 9.57 1.30
CA ASN A 74 -10.99 10.33 0.11
C ASN A 74 -10.08 10.14 -1.12
N MET A 75 -9.35 9.03 -1.19
CA MET A 75 -8.46 8.67 -2.30
C MET A 75 -9.13 7.80 -3.36
N LEU A 76 -10.36 7.35 -3.11
CA LEU A 76 -11.16 6.59 -4.06
C LEU A 76 -12.60 7.11 -4.00
N LYS A 77 -13.10 7.64 -5.11
CA LYS A 77 -14.46 8.17 -5.23
C LYS A 77 -14.99 7.90 -6.65
N ASP A 78 -16.27 7.56 -6.77
CA ASP A 78 -16.91 7.31 -8.07
C ASP A 78 -16.15 6.29 -8.94
N SER A 79 -15.60 5.26 -8.30
CA SER A 79 -14.74 4.23 -8.90
C SER A 79 -13.47 4.78 -9.58
N LYS A 80 -12.95 5.89 -9.08
CA LYS A 80 -11.71 6.52 -9.55
C LYS A 80 -10.80 6.83 -8.38
N ILE A 81 -9.53 6.45 -8.53
CA ILE A 81 -8.48 6.82 -7.59
C ILE A 81 -8.13 8.30 -7.81
N ASP A 82 -8.15 9.06 -6.72
CA ASP A 82 -7.76 10.46 -6.70
C ASP A 82 -6.24 10.57 -6.50
N LEU A 83 -5.54 10.77 -7.61
CA LEU A 83 -4.08 10.85 -7.62
C LEU A 83 -3.56 12.08 -6.85
N GLU A 84 -4.32 13.17 -6.78
CA GLU A 84 -3.92 14.36 -6.02
C GLU A 84 -3.90 14.02 -4.53
N MET A 85 -4.96 13.40 -4.02
CA MET A 85 -5.04 12.94 -2.64
C MET A 85 -3.98 11.89 -2.30
N ILE A 86 -3.68 10.98 -3.23
CA ILE A 86 -2.58 10.03 -3.09
C ILE A 86 -1.24 10.78 -2.97
N ASN A 87 -0.98 11.76 -3.83
CA ASN A 87 0.27 12.53 -3.81
C ASN A 87 0.43 13.35 -2.53
N GLU A 88 -0.64 13.89 -1.96
CA GLU A 88 -0.59 14.55 -0.65
C GLU A 88 -0.25 13.57 0.46
N PHE A 89 -0.84 12.37 0.44
CA PHE A 89 -0.52 11.35 1.43
C PHE A 89 0.90 10.81 1.32
N ILE A 90 1.44 10.68 0.09
CA ILE A 90 2.85 10.34 -0.14
C ILE A 90 3.78 11.35 0.54
N LYS A 91 3.49 12.66 0.46
CA LYS A 91 4.28 13.69 1.14
C LYS A 91 4.24 13.54 2.67
N ILE A 92 3.10 13.11 3.22
CA ILE A 92 2.94 12.90 4.66
C ILE A 92 3.73 11.68 5.11
N VAL A 93 3.61 10.56 4.39
CA VAL A 93 4.31 9.31 4.70
C VAL A 93 5.84 9.46 4.58
N HIS A 94 6.32 10.24 3.62
CA HIS A 94 7.76 10.45 3.37
C HIS A 94 8.23 11.84 3.78
N ASN A 95 7.60 12.47 4.78
CA ASN A 95 7.99 13.79 5.24
C ASN A 95 9.44 13.83 5.80
N GLU A 96 9.91 12.73 6.37
CA GLU A 96 11.27 12.55 6.87
C GLU A 96 12.27 12.06 5.80
N GLU A 97 11.78 11.69 4.62
CA GLU A 97 12.54 11.17 3.48
C GLU A 97 12.18 11.91 2.17
N PRO A 98 12.40 13.24 2.09
CA PRO A 98 11.91 14.07 0.99
C PRO A 98 12.43 13.64 -0.39
N GLU A 99 13.60 13.01 -0.45
CA GLU A 99 14.18 12.43 -1.66
C GLU A 99 13.35 11.28 -2.25
N LYS A 100 12.51 10.61 -1.44
CA LYS A 100 11.61 9.55 -1.89
C LYS A 100 10.29 10.07 -2.46
N ILE A 101 9.90 11.31 -2.16
CA ILE A 101 8.58 11.84 -2.52
C ILE A 101 8.33 11.79 -4.04
N GLU A 102 9.23 12.34 -4.86
CA GLU A 102 9.04 12.36 -6.32
C GLU A 102 9.08 10.96 -6.97
N PRO A 103 10.06 10.09 -6.64
CA PRO A 103 10.01 8.69 -7.08
C PRO A 103 8.71 8.00 -6.71
N MET A 104 8.18 8.24 -5.50
CA MET A 104 6.95 7.61 -5.07
C MET A 104 5.70 8.13 -5.77
N LYS A 105 5.64 9.42 -6.11
CA LYS A 105 4.57 9.94 -6.98
C LYS A 105 4.60 9.31 -8.38
N GLN A 106 5.80 9.09 -8.94
CA GLN A 106 5.95 8.41 -10.23
C GLN A 106 5.45 6.97 -10.14
N ASN A 107 5.80 6.25 -9.06
CA ASN A 107 5.27 4.90 -8.80
C ASN A 107 3.75 4.89 -8.70
N ALA A 108 3.13 5.89 -8.05
CA ALA A 108 1.67 6.01 -8.00
C ALA A 108 1.04 6.22 -9.38
N VAL A 109 1.63 7.04 -10.25
CA VAL A 109 1.16 7.22 -11.64
C VAL A 109 1.21 5.90 -12.41
N GLU A 110 2.32 5.18 -12.34
CA GLU A 110 2.47 3.90 -13.04
C GLU A 110 1.48 2.85 -12.52
N CYS A 111 1.25 2.81 -11.21
CA CYS A 111 0.29 1.88 -10.61
C CYS A 111 -1.15 2.24 -10.94
N LEU A 112 -1.47 3.53 -11.08
CA LEU A 112 -2.77 3.99 -11.54
C LEU A 112 -3.04 3.56 -12.99
N ASP A 113 -2.04 3.70 -13.88
CA ASP A 113 -2.17 3.27 -15.28
C ASP A 113 -2.44 1.77 -15.41
N LYS A 114 -1.83 0.94 -14.54
CA LYS A 114 -2.06 -0.51 -14.51
C LYS A 114 -3.48 -0.92 -14.13
N VAL A 115 -4.23 -0.06 -13.42
CA VAL A 115 -5.57 -0.40 -12.92
C VAL A 115 -6.70 0.40 -13.59
N LYS A 116 -6.38 1.27 -14.55
CA LYS A 116 -7.33 2.21 -15.18
C LYS A 116 -8.55 1.56 -15.83
N ASP A 117 -8.41 0.31 -16.27
CA ASP A 117 -9.46 -0.46 -16.94
C ASP A 117 -10.19 -1.44 -15.98
N MET A 118 -9.84 -1.43 -14.69
CA MET A 118 -10.50 -2.26 -13.68
C MET A 118 -11.78 -1.58 -13.17
N SER A 119 -12.92 -2.23 -13.41
CA SER A 119 -14.23 -1.73 -12.96
C SER A 119 -14.62 -2.16 -11.55
N ASP A 120 -13.99 -3.20 -11.01
CA ASP A 120 -14.20 -3.68 -9.65
C ASP A 120 -13.33 -2.86 -8.69
N ASP A 121 -13.97 -2.03 -7.86
CA ASP A 121 -13.33 -1.18 -6.87
C ASP A 121 -12.41 -1.93 -5.90
N CYS A 122 -12.75 -3.18 -5.55
CA CYS A 122 -12.00 -3.98 -4.60
C CYS A 122 -10.72 -4.49 -5.25
N LYS A 123 -10.82 -5.02 -6.48
CA LYS A 123 -9.66 -5.47 -7.26
C LYS A 123 -8.77 -4.32 -7.70
N MET A 124 -9.36 -3.20 -8.11
CA MET A 124 -8.64 -1.97 -8.47
C MET A 124 -7.82 -1.46 -7.30
N ALA A 125 -8.45 -1.25 -6.13
CA ALA A 125 -7.76 -0.79 -4.94
C ALA A 125 -6.70 -1.79 -4.45
N TYR A 126 -6.99 -3.09 -4.49
CA TYR A 126 -6.02 -4.12 -4.16
C TYR A 126 -4.79 -4.03 -5.05
N SER A 127 -4.99 -4.02 -6.37
CA SER A 127 -3.93 -4.05 -7.37
C SER A 127 -3.11 -2.78 -7.37
N PHE A 128 -3.75 -1.63 -7.16
CA PHE A 128 -3.08 -0.34 -7.04
C PHE A 128 -2.12 -0.34 -5.85
N ILE A 129 -2.60 -0.67 -4.65
CA ILE A 129 -1.77 -0.70 -3.44
C ILE A 129 -0.70 -1.77 -3.55
N GLN A 130 -1.01 -2.94 -4.12
CA GLN A 130 -0.01 -3.99 -4.28
C GLN A 130 1.12 -3.53 -5.21
N CYS A 131 0.77 -2.96 -6.36
CA CYS A 131 1.74 -2.40 -7.29
C CYS A 131 2.62 -1.33 -6.61
N TYR A 132 2.03 -0.47 -5.79
CA TYR A 132 2.75 0.60 -5.10
C TYR A 132 3.73 0.03 -4.08
N VAL A 133 3.29 -0.93 -3.26
CA VAL A 133 4.13 -1.63 -2.26
C VAL A 133 5.26 -2.42 -2.92
N ASP A 134 5.02 -3.06 -4.06
CA ASP A 134 6.04 -3.82 -4.80
C ASP A 134 7.13 -2.93 -5.42
N LYS A 135 6.87 -1.62 -5.55
CA LYS A 135 7.77 -0.63 -6.14
C LYS A 135 8.48 0.26 -5.11
N TYR A 136 8.13 0.13 -3.83
CA TYR A 136 8.80 0.79 -2.73
C TYR A 136 10.09 0.05 -2.36
#